data_AF-A0AA96N284-F1
#
_entry.id   AF-A0AA96N284-F1
#
_cell.length_a   1.000
_cell.length_b   1.000
_cell.length_c   1.000
_cell.angle_alpha   90.00
_cell.angle_beta   90.00
_cell.angle_gamma   90.00
#
_symmetry.space_group_name_H-M   'P 1'
#
loop_
_entity.id
_entity.type
_entity.pdbx_description
1 polymer ?
#
loop_
_entity_poly.entity_id
_entity_poly.type
_entity_poly.pdbx_seq_one_letter_code
_entity_poly.pdbx_strand_id
1 'polypeptide(L)'
;MQINQEKYYSTKEVAEMIGRSVSTVHAYVQEGKLKPVEDPWGGHQGLLFSSNEIERLIETMPKTPEGLTLNQAAEYLQTNRNFIVAYIKEGILPASEGQVKGRTIPLIQESDLKEFSELHEKKIWEDRLSQRQYYNKKAKEAVYQRFSSPSIPEARLMRQGLGDWYFIVPGTDDTFSYMEGIYTHRLRPDYSIEMGKRSTKPGYAVLNLPAVYSLTYQVMDLLYQQVPVANLYMERLKDRWVIHMKDARLNGVSVELADFIKRSAKQGRVRYVPEYEALSIESEEELLSVSLSVDIKDWLRKKGEQTGKSMQDIASEILEEVYQRDQAKNRNNIDNFPAFS
;
A
#
# COMPACT_ATOMS: atom_id res chain seq x y z
N MET A 1 -10.47 43.08 -37.91
CA MET A 1 -9.24 43.37 -37.15
C MET A 1 -9.51 42.97 -35.71
N GLN A 2 -9.10 41.77 -35.31
CA GLN A 2 -9.16 41.35 -33.90
C GLN A 2 -7.86 41.82 -33.24
N ILE A 3 -8.00 42.66 -32.23
CA ILE A 3 -6.89 43.12 -31.38
C ILE A 3 -6.49 41.90 -30.53
N ASN A 4 -5.31 41.35 -30.80
CA ASN A 4 -4.74 40.26 -30.02
C ASN A 4 -4.33 40.85 -28.67
N GLN A 5 -5.12 40.61 -27.61
CA GLN A 5 -4.72 40.99 -26.26
C GLN A 5 -3.56 40.07 -25.83
N GLU A 6 -2.34 40.59 -25.81
CA GLU A 6 -1.20 39.87 -25.24
C GLU A 6 -1.50 39.55 -23.77
N LYS A 7 -1.59 38.24 -23.48
CA LYS A 7 -1.71 37.73 -22.12
C LYS A 7 -0.32 37.59 -21.51
N TYR A 8 -0.17 38.07 -20.28
CA TYR A 8 1.05 37.95 -19.48
C TYR A 8 0.80 37.05 -18.28
N TYR A 9 1.79 36.26 -17.91
CA TYR A 9 1.73 35.29 -16.82
C TYR A 9 2.87 35.53 -15.83
N SER A 10 2.58 35.34 -14.55
CA SER A 10 3.55 35.39 -13.46
C SER A 10 4.43 34.14 -13.41
N THR A 11 5.56 34.21 -12.70
CA THR A 11 6.44 33.05 -12.48
C THR A 11 5.73 31.81 -11.93
N LYS A 12 4.70 32.00 -11.08
CA LYS A 12 3.92 30.89 -10.51
C LYS A 12 3.03 30.21 -11.56
N GLU A 13 2.33 31.00 -12.36
CA GLU A 13 1.47 30.49 -13.43
C GLU A 13 2.30 29.81 -14.53
N VAL A 14 3.48 30.36 -14.85
CA VAL A 14 4.42 29.69 -15.76
C VAL A 14 4.88 28.36 -15.20
N ALA A 15 5.23 28.30 -13.91
CA ALA A 15 5.66 27.06 -13.25
C ALA A 15 4.57 25.97 -13.33
N GLU A 16 3.31 26.35 -13.13
CA GLU A 16 2.16 25.47 -13.25
C GLU A 16 1.93 25.01 -14.70
N MET A 17 1.97 25.93 -15.67
CA MET A 17 1.78 25.61 -17.09
C MET A 17 2.85 24.65 -17.64
N ILE A 18 4.10 24.75 -17.19
CA ILE A 18 5.18 23.86 -17.64
C ILE A 18 5.38 22.63 -16.72
N GLY A 19 4.57 22.48 -15.67
CA GLY A 19 4.68 21.38 -14.72
C GLY A 19 6.02 21.32 -13.98
N ARG A 20 6.61 22.47 -13.62
CA ARG A 20 7.91 22.57 -12.93
C ARG A 20 7.80 23.43 -11.66
N SER A 21 8.87 23.47 -10.87
CA SER A 21 8.94 24.35 -9.72
C SER A 21 9.21 25.80 -10.15
N VAL A 22 8.78 26.77 -9.32
CA VAL A 22 9.12 28.20 -9.47
C VAL A 22 10.64 28.43 -9.55
N SER A 23 11.42 27.64 -8.81
CA SER A 23 12.90 27.68 -8.89
C SER A 23 13.44 27.30 -10.27
N THR A 24 12.79 26.38 -10.98
CA THR A 24 13.16 25.98 -12.35
C THR A 24 12.90 27.12 -13.33
N VAL A 25 11.80 27.86 -13.15
CA VAL A 25 11.48 29.04 -13.96
C VAL A 25 12.53 30.14 -13.77
N HIS A 26 12.94 30.41 -12.53
CA HIS A 26 14.03 31.36 -12.26
C HIS A 26 15.37 30.92 -12.89
N ALA A 27 15.67 29.62 -12.89
CA ALA A 27 16.86 29.09 -13.57
C ALA A 27 16.78 29.30 -15.09
N TYR A 28 15.61 29.10 -15.71
CA TYR A 28 15.43 29.38 -17.14
C TYR A 28 15.58 30.85 -17.50
N VAL A 29 15.21 31.77 -16.60
CA VAL A 29 15.50 33.20 -16.76
C VAL A 29 17.00 33.48 -16.69
N GLN A 30 17.69 32.91 -15.70
CA GLN A 30 19.15 33.08 -15.54
C GLN A 30 19.94 32.49 -16.72
N GLU A 31 19.48 31.36 -17.27
CA GLU A 31 20.07 30.69 -18.43
C GLU A 31 19.68 31.35 -19.76
N GLY A 32 18.86 32.40 -19.75
CA GLY A 32 18.41 33.12 -20.94
C GLY A 32 17.42 32.34 -21.82
N LYS A 33 16.88 31.23 -21.33
CA LYS A 33 15.89 30.37 -22.01
C LYS A 33 14.47 30.92 -21.94
N LEU A 34 14.19 31.79 -20.98
CA LEU A 34 12.91 32.46 -20.82
C LEU A 34 13.15 33.94 -20.51
N LYS A 35 12.58 34.85 -21.29
CA LYS A 35 12.79 36.29 -21.11
C LYS A 35 11.60 36.95 -20.41
N PRO A 36 11.82 37.64 -19.27
CA PRO A 36 10.77 38.42 -18.64
C PRO A 36 10.45 39.65 -19.49
N VAL A 37 9.19 40.06 -19.46
CA VAL A 37 8.69 41.27 -20.09
C VAL A 37 8.52 42.35 -19.02
N GLU A 38 8.78 43.59 -19.40
CA GLU A 38 8.56 44.76 -18.56
C GLU A 38 7.06 44.93 -18.29
N ASP A 39 6.68 45.23 -17.05
CA ASP A 39 5.28 45.31 -16.64
C ASP A 39 4.56 46.47 -17.36
N PRO A 40 3.62 46.18 -18.28
CA PRO A 40 2.90 47.22 -19.02
C PRO A 40 2.00 48.10 -18.13
N TRP A 41 1.66 47.62 -16.93
CA TRP A 41 0.73 48.28 -16.01
C TRP A 41 1.39 48.88 -14.77
N GLY A 42 2.71 48.69 -14.59
CA GLY A 42 3.54 49.32 -13.55
C GLY A 42 3.16 48.99 -12.09
N GLY A 43 2.41 47.91 -11.85
CA GLY A 43 1.86 47.55 -10.55
C GLY A 43 2.21 46.14 -10.05
N HIS A 44 2.87 45.32 -10.85
CA HIS A 44 3.23 43.94 -10.51
C HIS A 44 4.63 43.86 -9.90
N GLN A 45 4.72 43.39 -8.65
CA GLN A 45 6.00 43.04 -8.02
C GLN A 45 6.39 41.61 -8.42
N GLY A 46 7.07 41.45 -9.56
CA GLY A 46 7.50 40.13 -10.03
C GLY A 46 7.96 40.12 -11.48
N LEU A 47 8.35 38.93 -11.96
CA LEU A 47 8.65 38.70 -13.39
C LEU A 47 7.37 38.30 -14.12
N LEU A 48 7.11 38.95 -15.25
CA LEU A 48 6.01 38.64 -16.15
C LEU A 48 6.55 38.03 -17.43
N PHE A 49 5.80 37.11 -18.03
CA PHE A 49 6.18 36.39 -19.24
C PHE A 49 5.05 36.47 -20.25
N SER A 50 5.37 36.77 -21.50
CA SER A 50 4.36 36.77 -22.59
C SER A 50 3.99 35.33 -22.96
N SER A 51 2.73 35.12 -23.38
CA SER A 51 2.26 33.82 -23.90
C SER A 51 3.20 33.27 -24.99
N ASN A 52 3.66 34.12 -25.90
CA ASN A 52 4.53 33.72 -27.01
C ASN A 52 5.87 33.15 -26.56
N GLU A 53 6.49 33.70 -25.51
CA GLU A 53 7.76 33.19 -24.97
C GLU A 53 7.56 31.87 -24.20
N ILE A 54 6.43 31.70 -23.54
CA ILE A 54 6.08 30.46 -22.83
C ILE A 54 5.80 29.34 -23.85
N GLU A 55 5.08 29.63 -24.93
CA GLU A 55 4.80 28.69 -26.02
C GLU A 55 6.10 28.23 -26.70
N ARG A 56 7.02 29.15 -27.00
CA ARG A 56 8.36 28.81 -27.52
C ARG A 56 9.16 27.94 -26.57
N LEU A 57 9.09 28.21 -25.27
CA LEU A 57 9.74 27.38 -24.26
C LEU A 57 9.16 25.96 -24.25
N ILE A 58 7.84 25.81 -24.32
CA ILE A 58 7.16 24.51 -24.38
C ILE A 58 7.55 23.74 -25.64
N GLU A 59 7.64 24.38 -26.80
CA GLU A 59 8.03 23.75 -28.06
C GLU A 59 9.50 23.31 -28.09
N THR A 60 10.38 24.04 -27.42
CA THR A 60 11.83 23.75 -27.35
C THR A 60 12.20 22.80 -26.21
N MET A 61 11.29 22.54 -25.28
CA MET A 61 11.49 21.52 -24.26
C MET A 61 11.60 20.14 -24.92
N PRO A 62 12.53 19.28 -24.46
CA PRO A 62 12.47 17.88 -24.83
C PRO A 62 11.10 17.35 -24.43
N LYS A 63 10.33 16.87 -25.41
CA LYS A 63 9.05 16.20 -25.17
C LYS A 63 9.26 15.24 -24.01
N THR A 64 8.43 15.35 -22.98
CA THR A 64 8.46 14.48 -21.81
C THR A 64 8.60 13.06 -22.34
N PRO A 65 9.68 12.33 -22.02
CA PRO A 65 9.89 11.03 -22.62
C PRO A 65 8.68 10.16 -22.28
N GLU A 66 8.12 9.52 -23.30
CA GLU A 66 6.90 8.73 -23.18
C GLU A 66 7.15 7.57 -22.21
N GLY A 67 6.58 7.67 -21.01
CA GLY A 67 6.69 6.64 -19.97
C GLY A 67 6.79 7.21 -18.55
N LEU A 68 6.35 6.40 -17.60
CA LEU A 68 6.41 6.66 -16.17
C LEU A 68 7.81 6.34 -15.64
N THR A 69 8.34 7.22 -14.81
CA THR A 69 9.55 6.93 -14.04
C THR A 69 9.28 5.86 -12.98
N LEU A 70 10.34 5.22 -12.46
CA LEU A 70 10.21 4.23 -11.39
C LEU A 70 9.41 4.73 -10.16
N ASN A 71 9.52 6.02 -9.82
CA ASN A 71 8.79 6.60 -8.70
C ASN A 71 7.29 6.73 -9.01
N GLN A 72 6.96 7.16 -10.22
CA GLN A 72 5.57 7.26 -10.67
C GLN A 72 4.93 5.88 -10.80
N ALA A 73 5.66 4.90 -11.33
CA ALA A 73 5.21 3.51 -11.36
C ALA A 73 5.02 2.92 -9.96
N ALA A 74 5.92 3.25 -9.02
CA ALA A 74 5.79 2.83 -7.63
C ALA A 74 4.57 3.45 -6.95
N GLU A 75 4.30 4.74 -7.20
CA GLU A 75 3.12 5.43 -6.69
C GLU A 75 1.82 4.86 -7.28
N TYR A 76 1.78 4.61 -8.59
CA TYR A 76 0.65 3.97 -9.27
C TYR A 76 0.35 2.59 -8.68
N LEU A 77 1.38 1.76 -8.48
CA LEU A 77 1.24 0.45 -7.87
C LEU A 77 1.23 0.48 -6.33
N GLN A 78 1.22 1.66 -5.70
CA GLN A 78 1.29 1.85 -4.24
C GLN A 78 2.35 0.99 -3.54
N THR A 79 3.50 0.85 -4.19
CA THR A 79 4.62 -0.01 -3.78
C THR A 79 5.91 0.80 -3.62
N ASN A 80 6.99 0.14 -3.21
CA ASN A 80 8.31 0.77 -3.14
C ASN A 80 9.01 0.68 -4.50
N ARG A 81 9.76 1.72 -4.86
CA ARG A 81 10.66 1.75 -6.03
C ARG A 81 11.52 0.48 -6.16
N ASN A 82 11.98 -0.09 -5.05
CA ASN A 82 12.80 -1.31 -5.08
C ASN A 82 12.05 -2.52 -5.66
N PHE A 83 10.73 -2.64 -5.44
CA PHE A 83 9.93 -3.70 -6.05
C PHE A 83 9.80 -3.51 -7.56
N ILE A 84 9.59 -2.27 -8.01
CA ILE A 84 9.57 -1.96 -9.45
C ILE A 84 10.89 -2.37 -10.11
N VAL A 85 12.03 -2.07 -9.47
CA VAL A 85 13.35 -2.50 -9.96
C VAL A 85 13.46 -4.02 -9.99
N ALA A 86 12.95 -4.72 -8.97
CA ALA A 86 12.93 -6.18 -8.96
C ALA A 86 12.09 -6.76 -10.10
N TYR A 87 10.90 -6.21 -10.36
CA TYR A 87 10.02 -6.65 -11.45
C TYR A 87 10.66 -6.48 -12.82
N ILE A 88 11.35 -5.35 -13.05
CA ILE A 88 12.10 -5.14 -14.29
C ILE A 88 13.24 -6.16 -14.41
N LYS A 89 13.99 -6.38 -13.33
CA LYS A 89 15.13 -7.32 -13.32
C LYS A 89 14.69 -8.77 -13.54
N GLU A 90 13.53 -9.14 -13.00
CA GLU A 90 12.92 -10.46 -13.19
C GLU A 90 12.31 -10.63 -14.60
N GLY A 91 12.23 -9.55 -15.39
CA GLY A 91 11.69 -9.56 -16.75
C GLY A 91 10.17 -9.62 -16.82
N ILE A 92 9.47 -9.42 -15.69
CA ILE A 92 8.00 -9.47 -15.61
C ILE A 92 7.34 -8.12 -15.90
N LEU A 93 8.08 -7.01 -15.74
CA LEU A 93 7.64 -5.67 -16.09
C LEU A 93 8.60 -5.07 -17.13
N PRO A 94 8.16 -4.84 -18.37
CA PRO A 94 9.01 -4.24 -19.39
C PRO A 94 9.30 -2.77 -19.06
N ALA A 95 10.52 -2.34 -19.37
CA ALA A 95 10.96 -0.96 -19.25
C ALA A 95 11.89 -0.59 -20.40
N SER A 96 11.77 0.63 -20.91
CA SER A 96 12.64 1.21 -21.91
C SER A 96 13.65 2.17 -21.28
N GLU A 97 14.80 2.36 -21.91
CA GLU A 97 15.74 3.39 -21.48
C GLU A 97 15.31 4.75 -21.99
N GLY A 98 15.11 5.71 -21.09
CA GLY A 98 14.81 7.09 -21.41
C GLY A 98 15.84 8.05 -20.84
N GLN A 99 16.03 9.21 -21.47
CA GLN A 99 16.84 10.27 -20.92
C GLN A 99 15.99 11.29 -20.16
N VAL A 100 16.23 11.40 -18.85
CA VAL A 100 15.64 12.46 -18.03
C VAL A 100 16.76 13.22 -17.34
N LYS A 101 16.82 14.54 -17.58
CA LYS A 101 17.87 15.44 -17.04
C LYS A 101 19.29 14.95 -17.32
N GLY A 102 19.54 14.41 -18.53
CA GLY A 102 20.85 13.91 -18.96
C GLY A 102 21.29 12.59 -18.32
N ARG A 103 20.40 11.90 -17.60
CA ARG A 103 20.64 10.56 -17.05
C ARG A 103 19.76 9.56 -17.76
N THR A 104 20.33 8.41 -18.13
CA THR A 104 19.58 7.25 -18.58
C THR A 104 18.84 6.66 -17.39
N ILE A 105 17.51 6.66 -17.46
CA ILE A 105 16.64 6.04 -16.46
C ILE A 105 15.66 5.08 -17.14
N PRO A 106 15.27 4.00 -16.47
CA PRO A 106 14.20 3.15 -16.96
C PRO A 106 12.87 3.89 -16.89
N LEU A 107 12.13 3.85 -18.00
CA LEU A 107 10.78 4.35 -18.17
C LEU A 107 9.86 3.17 -18.46
N ILE A 108 8.67 3.20 -17.87
CA ILE A 108 7.67 2.13 -17.99
C ILE A 108 6.45 2.72 -18.67
N GLN A 109 5.93 2.07 -19.70
CA GLN A 109 4.69 2.53 -20.32
C GLN A 109 3.51 2.31 -19.38
N GLU A 110 2.56 3.24 -19.38
CA GLU A 110 1.36 3.13 -18.55
C GLU A 110 0.51 1.91 -18.93
N SER A 111 0.47 1.56 -20.23
CA SER A 111 -0.17 0.33 -20.73
C SER A 111 0.41 -0.93 -20.09
N ASP A 112 1.74 -1.02 -20.06
CA ASP A 112 2.45 -2.19 -19.55
C ASP A 112 2.27 -2.30 -18.03
N LEU A 113 2.25 -1.16 -17.34
CA LEU A 113 2.01 -1.09 -15.90
C LEU A 113 0.57 -1.54 -15.55
N LYS A 114 -0.40 -1.18 -16.39
CA LYS A 114 -1.79 -1.61 -16.24
C LYS A 114 -1.93 -3.12 -16.46
N GLU A 115 -1.40 -3.63 -17.57
CA GLU A 115 -1.42 -5.08 -17.87
C GLU A 115 -0.71 -5.89 -16.77
N PHE A 116 0.45 -5.40 -16.31
CA PHE A 116 1.17 -6.00 -15.19
C PHE A 116 0.32 -6.03 -13.91
N SER A 117 -0.41 -4.94 -13.62
CA SER A 117 -1.26 -4.85 -12.43
C SER A 117 -2.40 -5.87 -12.44
N GLU A 118 -2.93 -6.19 -13.62
CA GLU A 118 -4.02 -7.15 -13.80
C GLU A 118 -3.50 -8.61 -13.75
N LEU A 119 -2.37 -8.89 -14.41
CA LEU A 119 -1.79 -10.24 -14.47
C LEU A 119 -1.10 -10.68 -13.18
N HIS A 120 -0.50 -9.76 -12.44
CA HIS A 120 0.33 -10.06 -11.27
C HIS A 120 -0.26 -9.51 -9.96
N GLU A 121 -1.58 -9.34 -9.90
CA GLU A 121 -2.30 -8.78 -8.74
C GLU A 121 -1.87 -9.42 -7.42
N LYS A 122 -1.86 -10.76 -7.36
CA LYS A 122 -1.47 -11.52 -6.15
C LYS A 122 -0.06 -11.17 -5.68
N LYS A 123 0.90 -11.09 -6.60
CA LYS A 123 2.30 -10.78 -6.28
C LYS A 123 2.46 -9.34 -5.79
N ILE A 124 1.82 -8.39 -6.47
CA ILE A 124 1.83 -6.97 -6.08
C ILE A 124 1.23 -6.82 -4.68
N TRP A 125 0.12 -7.52 -4.41
CA TRP A 125 -0.53 -7.52 -3.11
C TRP A 125 0.38 -8.08 -2.02
N GLU A 126 1.05 -9.22 -2.25
CA GLU A 126 2.03 -9.78 -1.30
C GLU A 126 3.19 -8.81 -1.01
N ASP A 127 3.69 -8.15 -2.05
CA ASP A 127 4.77 -7.17 -1.93
C ASP A 127 4.33 -5.89 -1.20
N ARG A 128 3.10 -5.41 -1.43
CA ARG A 128 2.49 -4.30 -0.67
C ARG A 128 2.35 -4.65 0.80
N LEU A 129 1.81 -5.83 1.11
CA LEU A 129 1.71 -6.30 2.49
C LEU A 129 3.09 -6.36 3.14
N SER A 130 4.09 -6.88 2.44
CA SER A 130 5.45 -7.02 2.96
C SER A 130 6.08 -5.69 3.40
N GLN A 131 5.70 -4.58 2.75
CA GLN A 131 6.22 -3.24 3.05
C GLN A 131 5.78 -2.73 4.42
N ARG A 132 4.65 -3.20 4.96
CA ARG A 132 4.11 -2.78 6.25
C ARG A 132 4.11 -1.26 6.39
N GLN A 133 3.52 -0.56 5.41
CA GLN A 133 3.51 0.91 5.38
C GLN A 133 2.94 1.53 6.67
N TYR A 134 2.10 0.77 7.37
CA TYR A 134 1.53 1.09 8.67
C TYR A 134 2.53 1.07 9.85
N TYR A 135 3.78 0.60 9.68
CA TYR A 135 4.76 0.45 10.75
C TYR A 135 6.10 1.15 10.44
N ASN A 136 6.53 2.04 11.34
CA ASN A 136 7.83 2.69 11.33
C ASN A 136 8.86 1.84 12.10
N LYS A 137 9.68 1.09 11.36
CA LYS A 137 10.73 0.23 11.96
C LYS A 137 11.78 1.00 12.77
N LYS A 138 12.08 2.26 12.43
CA LYS A 138 13.10 3.05 13.14
C LYS A 138 12.59 3.56 14.48
N ALA A 139 11.38 4.13 14.50
CA ALA A 139 10.76 4.65 15.71
C ALA A 139 10.06 3.56 16.54
N LYS A 140 9.81 2.38 15.96
CA LYS A 140 8.99 1.30 16.52
C LYS A 140 7.56 1.75 16.83
N GLU A 141 6.98 2.43 15.84
CA GLU A 141 5.65 3.04 15.96
C GLU A 141 4.75 2.57 14.83
N ALA A 142 3.44 2.55 15.05
CA ALA A 142 2.47 2.09 14.06
C ALA A 142 1.25 3.01 13.95
N VAL A 143 0.57 2.94 12.80
CA VAL A 143 -0.72 3.60 12.62
C VAL A 143 -1.73 3.08 13.65
N TYR A 144 -2.59 3.95 14.17
CA TYR A 144 -3.53 3.73 15.28
C TYR A 144 -2.89 3.42 16.63
N GLN A 145 -1.56 3.40 16.75
CA GLN A 145 -0.93 3.31 18.07
C GLN A 145 -1.37 4.48 18.96
N ARG A 146 -1.71 4.15 20.20
CA ARG A 146 -2.11 5.12 21.22
C ARG A 146 -0.91 5.89 21.76
N PHE A 147 -1.06 7.21 21.80
CA PHE A 147 -0.16 8.14 22.46
C PHE A 147 -0.95 8.98 23.46
N SER A 148 -0.28 9.41 24.52
CA SER A 148 -0.87 10.32 25.50
C SER A 148 0.15 11.32 26.03
N SER A 149 -0.37 12.40 26.61
CA SER A 149 0.36 13.38 27.41
C SER A 149 -0.56 13.96 28.49
N PRO A 150 -0.03 14.75 29.44
CA PRO A 150 -0.88 15.39 30.45
C PRO A 150 -1.96 16.33 29.87
N SER A 151 -1.72 16.90 28.68
CA SER A 151 -2.68 17.80 28.00
C SER A 151 -3.60 17.06 27.04
N ILE A 152 -3.14 15.96 26.43
CA ILE A 152 -3.89 15.18 25.45
C ILE A 152 -3.98 13.74 25.95
N PRO A 153 -5.13 13.32 26.51
CA PRO A 153 -5.26 12.00 27.13
C PRO A 153 -5.24 10.85 26.12
N GLU A 154 -5.59 11.14 24.85
CA GLU A 154 -5.54 10.16 23.78
C GLU A 154 -5.28 10.84 22.43
N ALA A 155 -4.22 10.41 21.77
CA ALA A 155 -3.92 10.69 20.38
C ALA A 155 -3.58 9.38 19.66
N ARG A 156 -3.90 9.32 18.37
CA ARG A 156 -3.64 8.16 17.51
C ARG A 156 -2.68 8.55 16.40
N LEU A 157 -1.60 7.80 16.27
CA LEU A 157 -0.63 8.01 15.21
C LEU A 157 -1.23 7.58 13.86
N MET A 158 -1.00 8.36 12.81
CA MET A 158 -1.60 8.20 11.50
C MET A 158 -0.59 8.43 10.39
N ARG A 159 -0.87 7.82 9.24
CA ARG A 159 -0.10 8.01 8.01
C ARG A 159 -0.99 7.77 6.80
N GLN A 160 -0.83 8.61 5.78
CA GLN A 160 -1.52 8.42 4.50
C GLN A 160 -0.54 7.87 3.46
N GLY A 161 -0.68 6.59 3.10
CA GLY A 161 0.20 5.90 2.15
C GLY A 161 1.68 6.00 2.55
N LEU A 162 2.51 6.51 1.64
CA LEU A 162 3.93 6.77 1.88
C LEU A 162 4.22 8.18 2.42
N GLY A 163 3.19 9.00 2.65
CA GLY A 163 3.31 10.38 3.13
C GLY A 163 3.79 10.50 4.59
N ASP A 164 3.68 11.71 5.12
CA ASP A 164 4.15 12.03 6.47
C ASP A 164 3.25 11.45 7.57
N TRP A 165 3.87 11.22 8.72
CA TRP A 165 3.17 10.82 9.93
C TRP A 165 2.51 12.04 10.59
N TYR A 166 1.36 11.82 11.22
CA TYR A 166 0.63 12.85 11.95
C TYR A 166 -0.21 12.22 13.06
N PHE A 167 -0.69 13.02 14.01
CA PHE A 167 -1.57 12.57 15.08
C PHE A 167 -3.00 13.05 14.84
N ILE A 168 -3.96 12.23 15.24
CA ILE A 168 -5.38 12.61 15.35
C ILE A 168 -5.82 12.45 16.80
N VAL A 169 -6.75 13.28 17.28
CA VAL A 169 -7.38 13.12 18.60
C VAL A 169 -8.79 12.55 18.43
N PRO A 170 -9.04 11.29 18.85
CA PRO A 170 -10.35 10.67 18.71
C PRO A 170 -11.47 11.50 19.35
N GLY A 171 -12.59 11.63 18.63
CA GLY A 171 -13.75 12.41 19.10
C GLY A 171 -13.66 13.91 18.86
N THR A 172 -12.58 14.38 18.23
CA THR A 172 -12.38 15.77 17.80
C THR A 172 -11.94 15.81 16.34
N ASP A 173 -11.96 16.99 15.73
CA ASP A 173 -11.38 17.22 14.41
C ASP A 173 -9.90 17.67 14.48
N ASP A 174 -9.29 17.59 15.66
CA ASP A 174 -7.92 18.04 15.88
C ASP A 174 -6.91 17.08 15.26
N THR A 175 -6.00 17.64 14.47
CA THR A 175 -4.87 16.92 13.88
C THR A 175 -3.58 17.69 14.10
N PHE A 176 -2.51 16.98 14.46
CA PHE A 176 -1.19 17.57 14.68
C PHE A 176 -0.16 16.93 13.78
N SER A 177 0.78 17.73 13.28
CA SER A 177 1.96 17.13 12.62
C SER A 177 2.72 16.23 13.60
N TYR A 178 3.47 15.24 13.09
CA TYR A 178 4.28 14.38 13.95
C TYR A 178 5.24 15.18 14.86
N MET A 179 5.91 16.20 14.30
CA MET A 179 6.83 17.05 15.06
C MET A 179 6.12 17.84 16.16
N GLU A 180 4.95 18.41 15.86
CA GLU A 180 4.16 19.15 16.85
C GLU A 180 3.70 18.23 17.99
N GLY A 181 3.19 17.04 17.66
CA GLY A 181 2.76 16.05 18.66
C GLY A 181 3.88 15.68 19.64
N ILE A 182 5.08 15.41 19.12
CA ILE A 182 6.23 14.99 19.94
C ILE A 182 6.85 16.14 20.74
N TYR A 183 7.08 17.31 20.13
CA TYR A 183 7.86 18.38 20.75
C TYR A 183 7.00 19.41 21.49
N THR A 184 5.82 19.74 20.95
CA THR A 184 4.91 20.73 21.55
C THR A 184 4.02 20.07 22.58
N HIS A 185 3.29 19.03 22.19
CA HIS A 185 2.30 18.35 23.03
C HIS A 185 2.89 17.25 23.91
N ARG A 186 4.18 16.94 23.73
CA ARG A 186 4.94 15.92 24.47
C ARG A 186 4.27 14.55 24.48
N LEU A 187 3.60 14.20 23.39
CA LEU A 187 2.97 12.90 23.21
C LEU A 187 4.02 11.79 23.29
N ARG A 188 3.68 10.74 24.02
CA ARG A 188 4.50 9.52 24.15
C ARG A 188 3.64 8.30 23.88
N PRO A 189 4.22 7.24 23.30
CA PRO A 189 3.47 6.01 23.09
C PRO A 189 3.11 5.38 24.43
N ASP A 190 1.87 4.92 24.57
CA ASP A 190 1.39 4.29 25.81
C ASP A 190 1.96 2.88 25.99
N TYR A 191 2.42 2.27 24.90
CA TYR A 191 3.06 0.96 24.87
C TYR A 191 4.04 0.88 23.70
N SER A 192 5.06 0.03 23.84
CA SER A 192 6.05 -0.23 22.80
C SER A 192 5.59 -1.30 21.82
N ILE A 193 5.97 -1.18 20.55
CA ILE A 193 5.68 -2.17 19.51
C ILE A 193 6.95 -2.95 19.16
N GLU A 194 6.82 -4.27 19.08
CA GLU A 194 7.93 -5.15 18.71
C GLU A 194 7.72 -5.81 17.35
N MET A 195 8.80 -5.89 16.57
CA MET A 195 8.78 -6.67 15.32
C MET A 195 8.59 -8.17 15.60
N GLY A 196 9.25 -8.68 16.65
CA GLY A 196 9.26 -10.09 17.05
C GLY A 196 9.65 -11.07 15.95
N LYS A 197 9.33 -12.36 16.15
CA LYS A 197 9.67 -13.45 15.23
C LYS A 197 8.52 -13.74 14.26
N ARG A 198 8.87 -13.98 13.00
CA ARG A 198 7.91 -14.40 11.97
C ARG A 198 7.48 -15.85 12.19
N SER A 199 6.17 -16.10 12.17
CA SER A 199 5.60 -17.45 12.16
C SER A 199 5.75 -18.09 10.78
N THR A 200 6.12 -19.37 10.78
CA THR A 200 6.27 -20.19 9.58
C THR A 200 4.98 -20.92 9.20
N LYS A 201 3.92 -20.88 10.03
CA LYS A 201 2.64 -21.51 9.71
C LYS A 201 2.03 -20.85 8.46
N PRO A 202 1.49 -21.62 7.49
CA PRO A 202 0.88 -21.08 6.28
C PRO A 202 -0.45 -20.39 6.57
N GLY A 203 -0.89 -19.61 5.59
CA GLY A 203 -2.14 -18.87 5.63
C GLY A 203 -2.16 -17.65 6.54
N TYR A 204 -3.28 -16.95 6.45
CA TYR A 204 -3.59 -15.79 7.27
C TYR A 204 -5.05 -15.87 7.71
N ALA A 205 -5.34 -15.45 8.93
CA ALA A 205 -6.68 -15.02 9.29
C ALA A 205 -6.87 -13.58 8.80
N VAL A 206 -8.09 -13.24 8.37
CA VAL A 206 -8.41 -11.93 7.80
C VAL A 206 -9.52 -11.26 8.60
N LEU A 207 -9.23 -10.08 9.15
CA LEU A 207 -10.19 -9.24 9.86
C LEU A 207 -10.48 -7.97 9.04
N ASN A 208 -11.75 -7.63 8.91
CA ASN A 208 -12.20 -6.37 8.30
C ASN A 208 -12.81 -5.46 9.37
N LEU A 209 -12.04 -4.48 9.83
CA LEU A 209 -12.47 -3.56 10.88
C LEU A 209 -12.91 -2.21 10.29
N PRO A 210 -14.03 -1.61 10.71
CA PRO A 210 -14.39 -0.25 10.31
C PRO A 210 -13.30 0.75 10.74
N ALA A 211 -12.92 1.68 9.86
CA ALA A 211 -11.77 2.56 10.10
C ALA A 211 -12.03 3.55 11.25
N VAL A 212 -13.25 4.08 11.38
CA VAL A 212 -13.61 5.10 12.39
C VAL A 212 -14.61 4.49 13.36
N TYR A 213 -14.11 3.68 14.29
CA TYR A 213 -14.92 3.04 15.32
C TYR A 213 -14.10 2.79 16.58
N SER A 214 -14.67 3.06 17.75
CA SER A 214 -13.95 3.00 19.03
C SER A 214 -13.39 1.61 19.32
N LEU A 215 -14.14 0.54 19.02
CA LEU A 215 -13.66 -0.83 19.19
C LEU A 215 -12.50 -1.16 18.25
N THR A 216 -12.40 -0.52 17.07
CA THR A 216 -11.25 -0.72 16.17
C THR A 216 -9.95 -0.25 16.81
N TYR A 217 -9.97 0.88 17.53
CA TYR A 217 -8.78 1.35 18.24
C TYR A 217 -8.35 0.36 19.33
N GLN A 218 -9.30 -0.18 20.08
CA GLN A 218 -9.03 -1.18 21.11
C GLN A 218 -8.47 -2.49 20.53
N VAL A 219 -9.02 -2.96 19.39
CA VAL A 219 -8.47 -4.13 18.69
C VAL A 219 -7.03 -3.86 18.25
N MET A 220 -6.74 -2.69 17.66
CA MET A 220 -5.38 -2.35 17.23
C MET A 220 -4.41 -2.28 18.40
N ASP A 221 -4.81 -1.65 19.51
CA ASP A 221 -3.99 -1.59 20.74
C ASP A 221 -3.63 -2.99 21.22
N LEU A 222 -4.62 -3.88 21.25
CA LEU A 222 -4.46 -5.24 21.70
C LEU A 222 -3.57 -6.07 20.75
N LEU A 223 -3.74 -5.91 19.44
CA LEU A 223 -2.89 -6.55 18.43
C LEU A 223 -1.44 -6.09 18.54
N TYR A 224 -1.18 -4.79 18.68
CA TYR A 224 0.18 -4.27 18.77
C TYR A 224 0.90 -4.65 20.06
N GLN A 225 0.15 -4.81 21.16
CA GLN A 225 0.72 -5.23 22.45
C GLN A 225 1.02 -6.73 22.50
N GLN A 226 0.26 -7.58 21.79
CA GLN A 226 0.31 -9.04 21.97
C GLN A 226 0.76 -9.81 20.72
N VAL A 227 0.70 -9.21 19.53
CA VAL A 227 1.06 -9.87 18.28
C VAL A 227 2.28 -9.20 17.67
N PRO A 228 3.36 -9.96 17.39
CA PRO A 228 4.53 -9.45 16.69
C PRO A 228 4.17 -8.82 15.34
N VAL A 229 4.69 -7.63 15.04
CA VAL A 229 4.44 -6.95 13.74
C VAL A 229 4.95 -7.76 12.55
N ALA A 230 5.92 -8.66 12.74
CA ALA A 230 6.33 -9.61 11.71
C ALA A 230 5.17 -10.50 11.22
N ASN A 231 4.16 -10.70 12.06
CA ASN A 231 3.00 -11.57 11.83
C ASN A 231 1.72 -10.82 11.50
N LEU A 232 1.79 -9.49 11.40
CA LEU A 232 0.69 -8.62 11.03
C LEU A 232 0.96 -8.00 9.66
N TYR A 233 -0.08 -7.90 8.85
CA TYR A 233 -0.07 -7.19 7.58
C TYR A 233 -1.39 -6.45 7.48
N MET A 234 -1.33 -5.14 7.28
CA MET A 234 -2.51 -4.29 7.35
C MET A 234 -2.55 -3.38 6.14
N GLU A 235 -3.74 -3.24 5.59
CA GLU A 235 -4.05 -2.32 4.52
C GLU A 235 -5.25 -1.47 4.92
N ARG A 236 -5.16 -0.17 4.64
CA ARG A 236 -6.27 0.76 4.84
C ARG A 236 -6.99 0.96 3.53
N LEU A 237 -8.25 0.56 3.49
CA LEU A 237 -9.21 0.98 2.48
C LEU A 237 -9.94 2.25 2.97
N LYS A 238 -10.75 2.88 2.12
CA LYS A 238 -11.42 4.16 2.45
C LYS A 238 -12.18 4.13 3.78
N ASP A 239 -12.92 3.07 4.05
CA ASP A 239 -13.84 2.94 5.19
C ASP A 239 -13.42 1.85 6.21
N ARG A 240 -12.39 1.07 5.93
CA ARG A 240 -12.02 -0.11 6.72
C ARG A 240 -10.54 -0.44 6.69
N TRP A 241 -10.11 -1.14 7.72
CA TRP A 241 -8.83 -1.84 7.80
C TRP A 241 -9.03 -3.30 7.44
N VAL A 242 -8.19 -3.78 6.52
CA VAL A 242 -8.05 -5.21 6.23
C VAL A 242 -6.77 -5.68 6.90
N ILE A 243 -6.90 -6.57 7.88
CA ILE A 243 -5.79 -7.09 8.67
C ILE A 243 -5.62 -8.56 8.35
N HIS A 244 -4.50 -8.89 7.72
CA HIS A 244 -4.02 -10.25 7.56
C HIS A 244 -3.06 -10.56 8.70
N MET A 245 -3.37 -11.58 9.48
CA MET A 245 -2.54 -11.96 10.62
C MET A 245 -2.25 -13.46 10.63
N LYS A 246 -1.05 -13.81 11.06
CA LYS A 246 -0.75 -15.19 11.45
C LYS A 246 -1.48 -15.51 12.75
N ASP A 247 -1.55 -16.80 13.03
CA ASP A 247 -2.16 -17.32 14.26
C ASP A 247 -1.68 -16.58 15.50
N ALA A 248 -2.64 -16.16 16.32
CA ALA A 248 -2.37 -15.45 17.54
C ALA A 248 -3.37 -15.83 18.62
N ARG A 249 -2.90 -15.80 19.86
CA ARG A 249 -3.72 -15.86 21.05
C ARG A 249 -3.65 -14.52 21.76
N LEU A 250 -4.82 -13.94 21.97
CA LEU A 250 -5.03 -12.66 22.61
C LEU A 250 -5.62 -12.91 23.99
N ASN A 251 -5.13 -12.23 25.02
CA ASN A 251 -5.59 -12.33 26.40
C ASN A 251 -6.14 -10.99 26.89
N GLY A 252 -7.00 -10.99 27.91
CA GLY A 252 -7.64 -9.77 28.44
C GLY A 252 -8.65 -9.17 27.44
N VAL A 253 -9.28 -10.01 26.62
CA VAL A 253 -10.26 -9.60 25.62
C VAL A 253 -11.65 -9.61 26.27
N SER A 254 -12.32 -8.46 26.32
CA SER A 254 -13.70 -8.39 26.81
C SER A 254 -14.68 -9.14 25.88
N VAL A 255 -15.83 -9.56 26.40
CA VAL A 255 -16.87 -10.24 25.62
C VAL A 255 -17.31 -9.42 24.41
N GLU A 256 -17.52 -8.11 24.60
CA GLU A 256 -17.90 -7.19 23.52
C GLU A 256 -16.82 -7.11 22.42
N LEU A 257 -15.56 -7.01 22.81
CA LEU A 257 -14.44 -6.94 21.88
C LEU A 257 -14.25 -8.26 21.12
N ALA A 258 -14.41 -9.40 21.81
CA ALA A 258 -14.38 -10.73 21.21
C ALA A 258 -15.49 -10.90 20.17
N ASP A 259 -16.72 -10.50 20.49
CA ASP A 259 -17.84 -10.54 19.56
C ASP A 259 -17.65 -9.61 18.36
N PHE A 260 -17.03 -8.45 18.57
CA PHE A 260 -16.69 -7.52 17.51
C PHE A 260 -15.62 -8.10 16.56
N ILE A 261 -14.55 -8.69 17.10
CA ILE A 261 -13.51 -9.36 16.30
C ILE A 261 -14.11 -10.54 15.52
N LYS A 262 -14.93 -11.36 16.18
CA LYS A 262 -15.59 -12.51 15.55
C LYS A 262 -16.47 -12.10 14.38
N ARG A 263 -17.25 -11.02 14.51
CA ARG A 263 -18.08 -10.47 13.42
C ARG A 263 -17.28 -9.85 12.29
N SER A 264 -16.08 -9.36 12.61
CA SER A 264 -15.17 -8.75 11.66
C SER A 264 -14.31 -9.76 10.89
N ALA A 265 -14.21 -11.00 11.37
CA ALA A 265 -13.46 -12.06 10.71
C ALA A 265 -14.13 -12.47 9.39
N LYS A 266 -13.35 -12.43 8.31
CA LYS A 266 -13.76 -12.86 6.96
C LYS A 266 -13.17 -14.20 6.56
N GLN A 267 -12.00 -14.53 7.10
CA GLN A 267 -11.31 -15.79 6.87
C GLN A 267 -10.58 -16.18 8.16
N GLY A 268 -10.53 -17.47 8.45
CA GLY A 268 -9.89 -17.98 9.66
C GLY A 268 -10.90 -18.29 10.76
N ARG A 269 -10.42 -19.03 11.75
CA ARG A 269 -11.21 -19.49 12.90
C ARG A 269 -10.95 -18.57 14.09
N VAL A 270 -12.02 -17.97 14.62
CA VAL A 270 -11.98 -17.15 15.84
C VAL A 270 -12.70 -17.88 16.97
N ARG A 271 -12.00 -18.16 18.08
CA ARG A 271 -12.53 -18.87 19.24
C ARG A 271 -12.29 -18.08 20.51
N TYR A 272 -13.35 -17.69 21.20
CA TYR A 272 -13.28 -16.99 22.49
C TYR A 272 -13.57 -17.95 23.64
N VAL A 273 -12.79 -17.86 24.71
CA VAL A 273 -12.96 -18.61 25.96
C VAL A 273 -13.17 -17.60 27.09
N PRO A 274 -14.42 -17.37 27.51
CA PRO A 274 -14.77 -16.34 28.51
C PRO A 274 -14.06 -16.50 29.85
N GLU A 275 -13.83 -17.74 30.29
CA GLU A 275 -13.25 -18.06 31.60
C GLU A 275 -11.81 -17.53 31.77
N TYR A 276 -11.11 -17.35 30.66
CA TYR A 276 -9.73 -16.87 30.62
C TYR A 276 -9.59 -15.54 29.88
N GLU A 277 -10.71 -14.91 29.48
CA GLU A 277 -10.74 -13.71 28.63
C GLU A 277 -9.80 -13.84 27.42
N ALA A 278 -9.77 -15.03 26.83
CA ALA A 278 -8.78 -15.41 25.82
C ALA A 278 -9.44 -15.64 24.46
N LEU A 279 -8.87 -15.06 23.42
CA LEU A 279 -9.34 -15.18 22.03
C LEU A 279 -8.22 -15.80 21.17
N SER A 280 -8.50 -16.95 20.54
CA SER A 280 -7.65 -17.50 19.49
C SER A 280 -8.14 -17.04 18.13
N ILE A 281 -7.21 -16.62 17.27
CA ILE A 281 -7.44 -16.28 15.87
C ILE A 281 -6.46 -17.10 15.05
N GLU A 282 -6.95 -18.02 14.22
CA GLU A 282 -6.14 -19.01 13.49
C GLU A 282 -6.46 -19.01 12.00
N SER A 283 -5.47 -19.23 11.14
CA SER A 283 -5.70 -19.50 9.72
C SER A 283 -6.44 -20.83 9.53
N GLU A 284 -7.16 -20.94 8.41
CA GLU A 284 -7.78 -22.19 7.95
C GLU A 284 -6.82 -23.07 7.14
N GLU A 285 -5.56 -22.66 6.99
CA GLU A 285 -4.54 -23.39 6.26
C GLU A 285 -3.68 -24.23 7.21
N GLU A 286 -3.40 -25.46 6.80
CA GLU A 286 -2.53 -26.39 7.52
C GLU A 286 -1.48 -26.97 6.57
N LEU A 287 -0.26 -27.21 7.09
CA LEU A 287 0.81 -27.82 6.31
C LEU A 287 0.55 -29.31 6.17
N LEU A 288 0.45 -29.78 4.92
CA LEU A 288 0.50 -31.19 4.59
C LEU A 288 1.93 -31.58 4.18
N SER A 289 2.55 -32.47 4.97
CA SER A 289 3.86 -33.06 4.62
C SER A 289 3.66 -34.40 3.94
N VAL A 290 4.13 -34.54 2.69
CA VAL A 290 4.00 -35.77 1.90
C VAL A 290 5.37 -36.30 1.45
N SER A 291 5.49 -37.63 1.43
CA SER A 291 6.64 -38.33 0.83
C SER A 291 6.31 -38.66 -0.62
N LEU A 292 7.08 -38.13 -1.57
CA LEU A 292 6.89 -38.32 -3.02
C LEU A 292 8.10 -39.03 -3.63
N SER A 293 7.89 -39.71 -4.76
CA SER A 293 9.01 -40.25 -5.55
C SER A 293 9.89 -39.12 -6.09
N VAL A 294 11.15 -39.44 -6.39
CA VAL A 294 12.10 -38.49 -6.97
C VAL A 294 11.57 -37.92 -8.28
N ASP A 295 10.98 -38.77 -9.13
CA ASP A 295 10.43 -38.36 -10.43
C ASP A 295 9.29 -37.33 -10.30
N ILE A 296 8.37 -37.54 -9.35
CA ILE A 296 7.26 -36.60 -9.11
C ILE A 296 7.81 -35.27 -8.58
N LYS A 297 8.79 -35.33 -7.69
CA LYS A 297 9.44 -34.12 -7.14
C LYS A 297 10.16 -33.32 -8.23
N ASP A 298 10.87 -34.00 -9.12
CA ASP A 298 11.57 -33.34 -10.24
C ASP A 298 10.61 -32.79 -11.27
N TRP A 299 9.50 -33.49 -11.53
CA TRP A 299 8.42 -32.98 -12.37
C TRP A 299 7.79 -31.70 -11.78
N LEU A 300 7.45 -31.68 -10.49
CA LEU A 300 6.93 -30.49 -9.80
C LEU A 300 7.91 -29.31 -9.90
N ARG A 301 9.21 -29.57 -9.73
CA ARG A 301 10.27 -28.55 -9.83
C ARG A 301 10.34 -27.91 -11.20
N LYS A 302 10.41 -28.73 -12.27
CA LYS A 302 10.44 -28.24 -13.66
C LYS A 302 9.19 -27.46 -14.02
N LYS A 303 8.02 -27.93 -13.56
CA LYS A 303 6.75 -27.21 -13.78
C LYS A 303 6.73 -25.87 -13.02
N GLY A 304 7.34 -25.82 -11.84
CA GLY A 304 7.55 -24.59 -11.06
C GLY A 304 8.39 -23.56 -11.81
N GLU A 305 9.53 -23.98 -12.35
CA GLU A 305 10.42 -23.13 -13.16
C GLU A 305 9.72 -22.56 -14.39
N GLN A 306 8.88 -23.36 -15.06
CA GLN A 306 8.12 -22.92 -16.24
C GLN A 306 6.99 -21.92 -15.93
N THR A 307 6.39 -22.02 -14.74
CA THR A 307 5.21 -21.24 -14.36
C THR A 307 5.51 -20.11 -13.36
N GLY A 308 6.76 -20.01 -12.89
CA GLY A 308 7.16 -19.06 -11.87
C GLY A 308 6.57 -19.34 -10.47
N LYS A 309 6.07 -20.56 -10.23
CA LYS A 309 5.42 -20.97 -8.97
C LYS A 309 6.31 -21.89 -8.15
N SER A 310 6.09 -21.94 -6.84
CA SER A 310 6.80 -22.90 -5.99
C SER A 310 6.29 -24.33 -6.21
N MET A 311 7.10 -25.34 -5.88
CA MET A 311 6.66 -26.74 -5.90
C MET A 311 5.44 -26.97 -5.01
N GLN A 312 5.32 -26.23 -3.91
CA GLN A 312 4.20 -26.32 -2.97
C GLN A 312 2.92 -25.76 -3.60
N ASP A 313 2.99 -24.60 -4.26
CA ASP A 313 1.83 -23.99 -4.91
C ASP A 313 1.27 -24.91 -6.00
N ILE A 314 2.14 -25.51 -6.82
CA ILE A 314 1.71 -26.45 -7.86
C ILE A 314 1.07 -27.70 -7.26
N ALA A 315 1.65 -28.24 -6.19
CA ALA A 315 1.09 -29.41 -5.52
C ALA A 315 -0.30 -29.08 -4.92
N SER A 316 -0.44 -27.92 -4.28
CA SER A 316 -1.72 -27.44 -3.74
C SER A 316 -2.77 -27.26 -4.83
N GLU A 317 -2.43 -26.61 -5.96
CA GLU A 317 -3.35 -26.42 -7.09
C GLU A 317 -3.87 -27.76 -7.64
N ILE A 318 -2.97 -28.74 -7.81
CA ILE A 318 -3.37 -30.07 -8.27
C ILE A 318 -4.32 -30.74 -7.27
N LEU A 319 -4.01 -30.67 -5.97
CA LEU A 319 -4.85 -31.27 -4.93
C LEU A 319 -6.22 -30.59 -4.84
N GLU A 320 -6.27 -29.26 -4.96
CA GLU A 320 -7.51 -28.49 -5.00
C GLU A 320 -8.36 -28.85 -6.22
N GLU A 321 -7.76 -28.92 -7.42
CA GLU A 321 -8.46 -29.35 -8.63
C GLU A 321 -9.08 -30.75 -8.47
N VAL A 322 -8.33 -31.70 -7.91
CA VAL A 322 -8.81 -33.06 -7.65
C VAL A 322 -9.96 -33.04 -6.65
N TYR A 323 -9.80 -32.33 -5.53
CA TYR A 323 -10.84 -32.19 -4.50
C TYR A 323 -12.14 -31.60 -5.08
N GLN A 324 -12.05 -30.53 -5.88
CA GLN A 324 -13.22 -29.90 -6.49
C GLN A 324 -13.92 -30.82 -7.49
N ARG A 325 -13.15 -31.57 -8.30
CA ARG A 325 -13.72 -32.56 -9.23
C ARG A 325 -14.49 -33.66 -8.50
N ASP A 326 -13.97 -34.14 -7.37
CA ASP A 326 -14.64 -35.16 -6.58
C ASP A 326 -15.90 -34.63 -5.88
N GLN A 327 -15.87 -33.39 -5.37
CA GLN A 327 -17.06 -32.73 -4.83
C GLN A 327 -18.15 -32.53 -5.90
N ALA A 328 -17.78 -32.12 -7.11
CA ALA A 328 -18.72 -31.93 -8.22
C ALA A 328 -19.39 -33.25 -8.66
N LYS A 329 -18.62 -34.35 -8.73
CA LYS A 329 -19.17 -35.69 -9.01
C LYS A 329 -20.15 -36.15 -7.94
N ASN A 330 -19.84 -35.91 -6.66
CA ASN A 330 -20.71 -36.31 -5.56
C ASN A 330 -22.01 -35.48 -5.51
N ARG A 331 -22.00 -34.21 -5.91
CA ARG A 331 -23.22 -33.39 -6.03
C ARG A 331 -24.14 -33.88 -7.16
N ASN A 332 -23.58 -34.21 -8.33
CA ASN A 332 -24.37 -34.70 -9.47
C ASN A 332 -25.00 -36.09 -9.25
N ASN A 333 -24.56 -36.85 -8.24
CA ASN A 333 -25.17 -38.12 -7.87
C ASN A 333 -26.38 -37.97 -6.92
N ILE A 334 -26.57 -36.82 -6.28
CA ILE A 334 -27.67 -36.59 -5.33
C ILE A 334 -28.95 -36.13 -6.05
N ASP A 335 -28.84 -35.47 -7.21
CA ASP A 335 -29.98 -34.99 -8.01
C ASP A 335 -30.62 -36.07 -8.90
N ASN A 336 -30.16 -37.33 -8.82
CA ASN A 336 -30.66 -38.47 -9.61
C ASN A 336 -31.44 -39.49 -8.75
N PHE A 337 -32.19 -39.05 -7.74
CA PHE A 337 -33.25 -39.87 -7.16
C PHE A 337 -34.57 -39.63 -7.92
N PRO A 338 -35.15 -40.63 -8.60
CA PRO A 338 -36.47 -40.48 -9.19
C PRO A 338 -37.48 -40.27 -8.07
N ALA A 339 -38.33 -39.24 -8.23
CA ALA A 339 -39.52 -39.07 -7.42
C ALA A 339 -40.38 -40.33 -7.58
N PHE A 340 -40.42 -41.16 -6.54
CA PHE A 340 -41.36 -42.28 -6.48
C PHE A 340 -42.77 -41.68 -6.44
N SER A 341 -43.52 -41.94 -7.51
CA SER A 341 -44.96 -41.70 -7.66
C SER A 341 -45.74 -42.92 -7.18
#